data_AF-A0A4Q5YS44-F1
#
_entry.id   AF-A0A4Q5YS44-F1
#
_cell.length_a   1.000
_cell.length_b   1.000
_cell.length_c   1.000
_cell.angle_alpha   90.00
_cell.angle_beta   90.00
_cell.angle_gamma   90.00
#
_symmetry.space_group_name_H-M   'P 1'
#
loop_
_entity.id
_entity.type
_entity.pdbx_description
1 polymer ?
#
loop_
_entity_poly.entity_id
_entity_poly.type
_entity_poly.pdbx_seq_one_letter_code
_entity_poly.pdbx_strand_id
1 'polypeptide(L)'
;MARSALSCPFANPLNDEFEVRFFGDVHYSRHRLEEVIPAKKIVWAVMDSCLNFLQNKGEWTGTKMVFDIQEEGGQTKLVFTHVGLTPEIECFNDCSHGWTQFLLHSLKQYIATGKGNPNVLNKEVAEKEELINSIN
;
A
#
# COMPACT_ATOMS: atom_id res chain seq x y z
N MET A 1 -22.65 38.62 -13.15
CA MET A 1 -22.66 37.37 -12.34
C MET A 1 -21.33 36.65 -12.57
N ALA A 2 -20.30 36.98 -11.80
CA ALA A 2 -19.04 36.23 -11.80
C ALA A 2 -19.13 35.23 -10.64
N ARG A 3 -19.20 33.94 -10.97
CA ARG A 3 -19.18 32.88 -9.96
C ARG A 3 -17.79 32.84 -9.34
N SER A 4 -17.78 33.11 -8.04
CA SER A 4 -16.68 32.96 -7.11
C SER A 4 -15.96 31.63 -7.34
N ALA A 5 -14.71 31.69 -7.79
CA ALA A 5 -13.76 30.61 -7.61
C ALA A 5 -13.37 30.63 -6.13
N LEU A 6 -14.00 29.77 -5.34
CA LEU A 6 -13.53 29.40 -4.02
C LEU A 6 -12.22 28.61 -4.20
N SER A 7 -11.11 29.31 -4.39
CA SER A 7 -9.77 28.74 -4.24
C SER A 7 -9.50 28.55 -2.75
N CYS A 8 -9.65 27.32 -2.26
CA CYS A 8 -9.20 26.88 -0.93
C CYS A 8 -7.99 25.93 -1.10
N PRO A 9 -7.03 25.89 -0.15
CA PRO A 9 -5.58 25.89 -0.39
C PRO A 9 -4.92 24.50 -0.32
N PHE A 10 -5.58 23.45 -0.81
CA PHE A 10 -4.84 22.20 -1.00
C PHE A 10 -4.05 22.32 -2.29
N ALA A 11 -2.74 22.53 -2.16
CA ALA A 11 -1.80 22.32 -3.24
C ALA A 11 -2.20 21.04 -3.97
N ASN A 12 -2.36 21.12 -5.28
CA ASN A 12 -2.71 19.97 -6.09
C ASN A 12 -1.62 18.92 -5.89
N PRO A 13 -1.88 17.80 -5.17
CA PRO A 13 -0.83 16.88 -4.76
C PRO A 13 -0.38 15.99 -5.94
N LEU A 14 -0.94 16.21 -7.14
CA LEU A 14 -0.50 15.52 -8.34
C LEU A 14 1.00 15.71 -8.55
N ASN A 15 1.67 14.59 -8.80
CA ASN A 15 3.12 14.44 -8.89
C ASN A 15 3.88 14.50 -7.56
N ASP A 16 3.22 14.63 -6.41
CA ASP A 16 3.88 14.44 -5.13
C ASP A 16 4.45 13.01 -5.06
N GLU A 17 5.67 12.92 -4.53
CA GLU A 17 6.37 11.65 -4.39
C GLU A 17 6.60 11.32 -2.92
N PHE A 18 6.57 10.03 -2.61
CA PHE A 18 6.99 9.53 -1.31
C PHE A 18 7.76 8.22 -1.45
N GLU A 19 8.57 7.92 -0.44
CA GLU A 19 9.31 6.67 -0.34
C GLU A 19 8.78 5.80 0.78
N VAL A 20 8.74 4.50 0.53
CA VAL A 20 8.43 3.48 1.52
C VAL A 20 9.65 2.60 1.71
N ARG A 21 10.11 2.52 2.95
CA ARG A 21 11.18 1.63 3.39
C ARG A 21 10.65 0.75 4.52
N PHE A 22 10.65 -0.56 4.32
CA PHE A 22 10.20 -1.53 5.32
C PHE A 22 11.30 -2.54 5.62
N PHE A 23 11.38 -2.92 6.90
CA PHE A 23 12.30 -3.94 7.43
C PHE A 23 13.76 -3.68 7.05
N GLY A 24 14.24 -2.45 7.30
CA GLY A 24 15.58 -2.02 6.90
C GLY A 24 15.67 -1.89 5.38
N ASP A 25 16.55 -2.68 4.77
CA ASP A 25 16.79 -2.67 3.33
C ASP A 25 15.99 -3.74 2.56
N VAL A 26 15.09 -4.47 3.20
CA VAL A 26 14.34 -5.57 2.55
C VAL A 26 13.41 -5.04 1.46
N HIS A 27 12.72 -3.92 1.72
CA HIS A 27 11.76 -3.33 0.79
C HIS A 27 12.01 -1.84 0.64
N TYR A 28 12.28 -1.41 -0.59
CA TYR A 28 12.27 -0.02 -1.01
C TYR A 28 11.28 0.16 -2.16
N SER A 29 10.51 1.25 -2.12
CA SER A 29 9.72 1.68 -3.26
C SER A 29 9.48 3.19 -3.21
N ARG A 30 9.59 3.85 -4.36
CA ARG A 30 9.26 5.28 -4.54
C ARG A 30 8.00 5.40 -5.39
N HIS A 31 7.06 6.19 -4.90
CA HIS A 31 5.71 6.30 -5.44
C HIS A 31 5.43 7.74 -5.84
N ARG A 32 4.70 7.93 -6.94
CA ARG A 32 4.23 9.25 -7.39
C ARG A 32 2.70 9.26 -7.50
N LEU A 33 2.06 10.33 -7.04
CA LEU A 33 0.62 10.52 -7.22
C LEU A 33 0.31 10.86 -8.68
N GLU A 34 -0.33 9.94 -9.41
CA GLU A 34 -0.76 10.19 -10.79
C GLU A 34 -2.20 10.69 -10.88
N GLU A 35 -3.07 10.25 -9.97
CA GLU A 35 -4.48 10.63 -9.95
C GLU A 35 -5.01 10.70 -8.53
N VAL A 36 -5.76 11.75 -8.23
CA VAL A 36 -6.56 11.85 -7.01
C VAL A 36 -7.94 12.43 -7.33
N ILE A 37 -8.97 11.65 -7.05
CA ILE A 37 -10.35 12.10 -7.04
C ILE A 37 -10.85 11.95 -5.59
N PRO A 38 -11.08 13.06 -4.88
CA PRO A 38 -11.48 13.02 -3.48
C PRO A 38 -12.63 12.04 -3.22
N ALA A 39 -12.46 11.18 -2.20
CA ALA A 39 -13.40 10.14 -1.79
C ALA A 39 -13.81 9.11 -2.86
N LYS A 40 -13.07 9.05 -3.99
CA LYS A 40 -13.42 8.15 -5.11
C LYS A 40 -12.24 7.34 -5.63
N LYS A 41 -11.08 7.97 -5.83
CA LYS A 41 -9.97 7.29 -6.51
C LYS A 41 -8.62 7.85 -6.13
N ILE A 42 -7.64 6.97 -6.01
CA ILE A 42 -6.23 7.32 -5.87
C ILE A 42 -5.40 6.37 -6.73
N VAL A 43 -4.48 6.90 -7.53
CA VAL A 43 -3.54 6.13 -8.36
C VAL A 43 -2.11 6.54 -8.04
N TRP A 44 -1.32 5.58 -7.59
CA TRP A 44 0.12 5.76 -7.35
C TRP A 44 0.90 4.95 -8.37
N ALA A 45 1.81 5.59 -9.10
CA ALA A 45 2.79 4.91 -9.92
C ALA A 45 4.04 4.60 -9.12
N VAL A 46 4.56 3.38 -9.25
CA VAL A 46 5.82 2.98 -8.65
C VAL A 46 6.95 3.41 -9.60
N MET A 47 7.67 4.44 -9.21
CA MET A 47 8.73 5.05 -10.02
C MET A 47 10.04 4.27 -9.95
N ASP A 48 10.28 3.61 -8.80
CA ASP A 48 11.47 2.82 -8.54
C ASP A 48 11.19 1.85 -7.39
N SER A 49 11.85 0.69 -7.38
CA SER A 49 11.69 -0.33 -6.35
C SER A 49 12.92 -1.20 -6.20
N CYS A 50 13.21 -1.60 -4.97
CA CYS A 50 14.21 -2.62 -4.68
C CYS A 50 13.65 -3.58 -3.62
N LEU A 51 13.33 -4.79 -4.06
CA LEU A 51 12.82 -5.89 -3.23
C LEU A 51 13.94 -6.90 -3.06
N ASN A 52 14.70 -6.78 -1.97
CA ASN A 52 15.96 -7.51 -1.79
C ASN A 52 15.79 -9.02 -1.56
N PHE A 53 14.55 -9.48 -1.35
CA PHE A 53 14.19 -10.89 -1.20
C PHE A 53 13.94 -11.61 -2.54
N LEU A 54 13.95 -10.88 -3.66
CA LEU A 54 13.71 -11.42 -5.01
C LEU A 54 14.99 -11.48 -5.83
N GLN A 55 15.00 -12.34 -6.85
CA GLN A 55 16.06 -12.33 -7.88
C GLN A 55 15.92 -11.07 -8.75
N ASN A 56 14.70 -10.77 -9.19
CA ASN A 56 14.40 -9.50 -9.85
C ASN A 56 13.94 -8.45 -8.84
N LYS A 57 14.88 -7.68 -8.31
CA LYS A 57 14.61 -6.69 -7.26
C LYS A 57 13.72 -5.52 -7.71
N GLY A 58 13.63 -5.30 -9.02
CA GLY A 58 12.90 -4.18 -9.61
C GLY A 58 11.46 -4.49 -10.02
N GLU A 59 10.88 -5.62 -9.59
CA GLU A 59 9.58 -6.10 -10.09
C GLU A 59 8.41 -5.11 -9.94
N TRP A 60 8.46 -4.21 -8.95
CA TRP A 60 7.42 -3.18 -8.80
C TRP A 60 7.68 -1.95 -9.67
N THR A 61 8.87 -1.77 -10.22
CA THR A 61 9.17 -0.56 -11.02
C THR A 61 8.30 -0.53 -12.27
N GLY A 62 7.53 0.54 -12.44
CA GLY A 62 6.58 0.70 -13.54
C GLY A 62 5.19 0.10 -13.30
N THR A 63 4.94 -0.50 -12.13
CA THR A 63 3.59 -0.93 -11.73
C THR A 63 2.77 0.24 -11.18
N LYS A 64 1.47 0.00 -10.93
CA LYS A 64 0.59 1.00 -10.32
C LYS A 64 -0.25 0.40 -9.20
N MET A 65 -0.51 1.20 -8.18
CA MET A 65 -1.43 0.89 -7.09
C MET A 65 -2.67 1.76 -7.23
N VAL A 66 -3.82 1.13 -7.42
CA VAL A 66 -5.10 1.79 -7.65
C VAL A 66 -6.01 1.50 -6.47
N PHE A 67 -6.55 2.55 -5.87
CA PHE A 67 -7.58 2.50 -4.85
C PHE A 67 -8.85 3.10 -5.43
N ASP A 68 -9.86 2.27 -5.67
CA ASP A 68 -11.21 2.72 -6.04
C ASP A 68 -12.11 2.67 -4.80
N ILE A 69 -12.79 3.78 -4.52
CA ILE A 69 -13.62 3.98 -3.33
C ILE A 69 -15.04 4.31 -3.79
N GLN A 70 -16.01 3.57 -3.29
CA GLN A 70 -17.41 3.78 -3.60
C GLN A 70 -18.30 3.50 -2.39
N GLU A 71 -19.49 4.08 -2.39
CA GLU A 71 -20.53 3.71 -1.46
C GLU A 71 -21.26 2.45 -1.97
N GLU A 72 -21.46 1.47 -1.10
CA GLU A 72 -22.22 0.25 -1.38
C GLU A 72 -23.08 -0.09 -0.16
N GLY A 73 -24.40 0.04 -0.29
CA GLY A 73 -25.34 -0.31 0.78
C GLY A 73 -25.17 0.49 2.08
N GLY A 74 -24.86 1.78 1.99
CA GLY A 74 -24.62 2.65 3.16
C GLY A 74 -23.28 2.41 3.86
N GLN A 75 -22.38 1.64 3.24
CA GLN A 75 -21.02 1.40 3.70
C GLN A 75 -20.01 1.84 2.64
N THR A 76 -18.75 1.99 3.03
CA THR A 76 -17.66 2.26 2.10
C THR A 76 -17.04 0.96 1.59
N LYS A 77 -17.01 0.80 0.27
CA LYS A 77 -16.27 -0.25 -0.42
C LYS A 77 -14.99 0.32 -0.98
N LEU A 78 -13.87 -0.26 -0.58
CA LEU A 78 -12.54 0.02 -1.12
C LEU A 78 -12.08 -1.20 -1.92
N VAL A 79 -11.77 -0.98 -3.20
CA VAL A 79 -11.16 -1.98 -4.08
C VAL A 79 -9.72 -1.56 -4.34
N PHE A 80 -8.79 -2.41 -3.96
CA PHE A 80 -7.38 -2.22 -4.23
C PHE A 80 -6.94 -3.10 -5.40
N THR A 81 -6.21 -2.51 -6.34
CA THR A 81 -5.60 -3.24 -7.47
C THR A 81 -4.14 -2.84 -7.60
N HIS A 82 -3.23 -3.82 -7.60
CA HIS A 82 -1.84 -3.61 -7.97
C HIS A 82 -1.64 -4.01 -9.45
N VAL A 83 -1.77 -3.04 -10.35
CA VAL A 83 -1.63 -3.23 -11.80
C VAL A 83 -0.17 -3.54 -12.13
N GLY A 84 0.08 -4.70 -12.74
CA GLY A 84 1.43 -5.20 -13.06
C GLY A 84 1.93 -6.28 -12.10
N LEU A 85 1.31 -6.43 -10.93
CA LEU A 85 1.54 -7.57 -10.03
C LEU A 85 0.72 -8.78 -10.52
N THR A 86 1.25 -9.53 -11.48
CA THR A 86 0.57 -10.68 -12.09
C THR A 86 1.06 -12.01 -11.50
N PRO A 87 0.32 -13.13 -11.62
CA PRO A 87 0.79 -14.44 -11.14
C PRO A 87 2.10 -14.95 -11.75
N GLU A 88 2.57 -14.31 -12.83
CA GLU A 88 3.77 -14.71 -13.57
C GLU A 88 5.07 -14.13 -12.97
N ILE A 89 4.97 -13.16 -12.05
CA ILE A 89 6.14 -12.55 -11.40
C ILE A 89 6.47 -13.21 -10.06
N GLU A 90 7.74 -13.18 -9.67
CA GLU A 90 8.27 -13.91 -8.51
C GLU A 90 7.58 -13.47 -7.21
N CYS A 91 7.34 -12.16 -7.05
CA CYS A 91 6.74 -11.64 -5.82
C CYS A 91 5.25 -11.94 -5.67
N PHE A 92 4.54 -12.45 -6.68
CA PHE A 92 3.07 -12.40 -6.68
C PHE A 92 2.44 -12.90 -5.38
N ASN A 93 2.88 -14.06 -4.90
CA ASN A 93 2.36 -14.64 -3.67
C ASN A 93 2.70 -13.77 -2.45
N ASP A 94 3.97 -13.46 -2.21
CA ASP A 94 4.41 -12.70 -1.03
C ASP A 94 3.82 -11.29 -1.01
N CYS A 95 3.83 -10.62 -2.15
CA CYS A 95 3.23 -9.31 -2.34
C CYS A 95 1.70 -9.36 -2.11
N SER A 96 0.99 -10.37 -2.59
CA SER A 96 -0.46 -10.51 -2.36
C SER A 96 -0.80 -10.77 -0.90
N HIS A 97 -0.01 -11.59 -0.20
CA HIS A 97 -0.16 -11.80 1.25
C HIS A 97 0.13 -10.52 2.03
N GLY A 98 1.19 -9.79 1.65
CA GLY A 98 1.50 -8.48 2.22
C GLY A 98 0.33 -7.49 2.08
N TRP A 99 -0.26 -7.37 0.89
CA TRP A 99 -1.43 -6.52 0.67
C TRP A 99 -2.63 -6.93 1.50
N THR A 100 -2.87 -8.23 1.66
CA THR A 100 -3.93 -8.75 2.53
C THR A 100 -3.74 -8.27 3.98
N GLN A 101 -2.51 -8.32 4.48
CA GLN A 101 -2.17 -7.81 5.82
C GLN A 101 -2.41 -6.31 5.95
N PHE A 102 -1.89 -5.52 5.02
CA PHE A 102 -2.03 -4.06 5.08
C PHE A 102 -3.49 -3.61 4.96
N LEU A 103 -4.26 -4.20 4.05
CA LEU A 103 -5.61 -3.74 3.75
C LEU A 103 -6.66 -4.31 4.71
N LEU A 104 -6.68 -5.62 4.89
CA LEU A 104 -7.76 -6.28 5.62
C LEU A 104 -7.53 -6.29 7.13
N HIS A 105 -6.27 -6.35 7.57
CA HIS A 105 -5.94 -6.46 8.99
C HIS A 105 -5.53 -5.12 9.59
N SER A 106 -4.69 -4.34 8.91
CA SER A 106 -4.22 -3.05 9.45
C SER A 106 -5.15 -1.87 9.12
N LEU A 107 -5.38 -1.58 7.83
CA LEU A 107 -6.14 -0.40 7.38
C LEU A 107 -7.60 -0.47 7.84
N LYS A 108 -8.26 -1.61 7.67
CA LYS A 108 -9.64 -1.81 8.12
C LYS A 108 -9.77 -1.57 9.63
N GLN A 109 -8.83 -2.08 10.43
CA GLN A 109 -8.83 -1.86 11.88
C GLN A 109 -8.56 -0.39 12.22
N TYR A 110 -7.64 0.27 11.51
CA TYR A 110 -7.35 1.68 11.70
C TYR A 110 -8.57 2.56 11.40
N ILE A 111 -9.30 2.29 10.33
CA ILE A 111 -10.54 3.01 9.99
C ILE A 111 -11.59 2.83 11.10
N ALA A 112 -11.74 1.61 11.64
CA ALA A 112 -12.76 1.31 12.64
C ALA A 112 -12.43 1.79 14.06
N THR A 113 -11.15 1.84 14.42
CA THR A 113 -10.71 1.99 15.83
C THR A 113 -9.67 3.10 16.05
N GLY A 114 -9.15 3.70 14.99
CA GLY A 114 -8.01 4.63 15.04
C GLY A 114 -6.65 3.98 15.30
N LYS A 115 -6.57 2.64 15.39
CA LYS A 115 -5.33 1.88 15.59
C LYS A 115 -5.19 0.78 14.53
N GLY A 116 -4.10 0.81 13.78
CA GLY A 116 -3.74 -0.24 12.80
C GLY A 116 -2.54 -1.05 13.29
N ASN A 117 -2.20 -2.11 12.55
CA ASN A 117 -1.05 -2.94 12.84
C ASN A 117 -0.30 -3.32 11.55
N PRO A 118 0.40 -2.37 10.90
CA PRO A 118 1.06 -2.60 9.62
C PRO A 118 2.31 -3.51 9.71
N ASN A 119 2.81 -3.78 10.93
CA ASN A 119 4.12 -4.42 11.15
C ASN A 119 4.04 -5.84 11.76
N VAL A 120 2.87 -6.47 11.79
CA VAL A 120 2.66 -7.73 12.57
C VAL A 120 3.33 -8.96 11.97
N LEU A 121 3.81 -8.90 10.73
CA LEU A 121 4.52 -10.04 10.14
C LEU A 121 5.80 -10.41 10.89
N ASN A 122 6.35 -9.50 11.70
CA ASN A 122 7.64 -9.73 12.37
C ASN A 122 7.52 -9.94 13.89
N LYS A 123 6.63 -9.25 14.61
CA LYS A 123 6.56 -9.44 16.08
C LYS A 123 6.04 -10.81 16.49
N GLU A 124 4.90 -11.22 15.94
CA GLU A 124 4.32 -12.53 16.30
C GLU A 124 5.11 -13.71 15.68
N VAL A 125 5.80 -13.49 14.56
CA VAL A 125 6.68 -14.51 13.95
C VAL A 125 8.00 -14.59 14.69
N ALA A 126 8.67 -13.47 15.00
CA ALA A 126 9.90 -13.46 15.79
C ALA A 126 9.68 -14.00 17.21
N GLU A 127 8.57 -13.63 17.87
CA GLU A 127 8.21 -14.16 19.18
C GLU A 127 7.92 -15.68 19.11
N LYS A 128 7.32 -16.17 18.02
CA LYS A 128 7.09 -17.62 17.82
C LYS A 128 8.36 -18.38 17.42
N GLU A 129 9.27 -17.78 16.65
CA GLU A 129 10.58 -18.36 16.31
C GLU A 129 11.48 -18.47 17.54
N GLU A 130 11.51 -17.44 18.40
CA GLU A 130 12.18 -17.52 19.71
C GLU A 130 11.57 -18.61 20.60
N LEU A 131 10.24 -18.74 20.61
CA LEU A 131 9.57 -19.80 21.37
C LEU A 131 9.92 -21.21 20.84
N ILE A 132 9.93 -21.42 19.52
CA ILE A 132 10.27 -22.70 18.89
C ILE A 132 11.75 -23.07 19.13
N ASN A 133 12.66 -22.09 19.08
CA ASN A 133 14.08 -22.30 19.34
C ASN A 133 14.41 -22.46 20.83
N SER A 134 13.49 -22.12 21.74
CA SER A 134 13.62 -22.40 23.18
C SER A 134 13.16 -23.80 23.58
N ILE A 135 12.52 -24.54 22.66
CA ILE A 135 11.97 -25.89 22.89
C ILE A 135 12.91 -26.98 22.31
N ASN A 136 13.88 -26.62 21.46
CA ASN A 136 14.93 -27.51 20.93
C ASN A 136 16.27 -27.30 21.64
#